data_AF-A0A4Q3J680-F1
#
_entry.id   AF-A0A4Q3J680-F1
#
_cell.length_a   1.000
_cell.length_b   1.000
_cell.length_c   1.000
_cell.angle_alpha   90.00
_cell.angle_beta   90.00
_cell.angle_gamma   90.00
#
_symmetry.space_group_name_H-M   'P 1'
#
loop_
_entity.id
_entity.type
_entity.pdbx_description
1 polymer ?
#
loop_
_entity_poly.entity_id
_entity_poly.type
_entity_poly.pdbx_seq_one_letter_code
_entity_poly.pdbx_strand_id
1 'polypeptide(L)' 'ARLPVWVTVAIALFFEIFAAVMVRDNLTLNVLMLVWPLQAVKDWQGAL' A
#
# COMPACT_ATOMS: atom_id res chain seq x y z
N ALA A 1 4.79 12.00 -27.63
CA ALA A 1 5.66 12.32 -26.48
C ALA A 1 5.61 11.13 -25.51
N ARG A 2 6.73 10.46 -25.24
CA ARG A 2 6.82 9.37 -24.26
C ARG A 2 6.43 9.90 -22.88
N LEU A 3 5.40 9.34 -22.26
CA LEU A 3 5.03 9.72 -20.90
C LEU A 3 6.23 9.46 -19.98
N PRO A 4 6.62 10.41 -19.11
CA PRO A 4 7.76 10.23 -18.25
C PRO A 4 7.51 9.05 -17.30
N VAL A 5 8.46 8.12 -17.22
CA VAL A 5 8.40 6.97 -16.31
C VAL A 5 8.09 7.41 -14.86
N TRP A 6 8.60 8.58 -14.47
CA TRP A 6 8.34 9.21 -13.17
C TRP A 6 6.87 9.52 -12.89
N VAL A 7 6.08 9.87 -13.91
CA VAL A 7 4.65 10.16 -13.74
C VAL A 7 3.90 8.86 -13.46
N THR A 8 4.23 7.78 -14.17
CA THR A 8 3.66 6.45 -13.92
C THR A 8 4.02 5.95 -12.52
N VAL A 9 5.27 6.13 -12.09
CA VAL A 9 5.72 5.74 -10.74
C VAL A 9 5.00 6.54 -9.66
N ALA A 10 4.85 7.86 -9.84
CA ALA A 10 4.16 8.71 -8.87
C ALA A 10 2.67 8.35 -8.75
N ILE A 11 2.00 8.08 -9.88
CA ILE A 11 0.59 7.67 -9.89
C ILE A 11 0.43 6.29 -9.23
N ALA A 12 1.30 5.33 -9.54
CA ALA A 12 1.29 4.01 -8.90
C ALA A 12 1.45 4.13 -7.38
N LEU A 13 2.43 4.90 -6.92
CA LEU A 13 2.67 5.11 -5.49
C LEU A 13 1.52 5.83 -4.80
N PHE A 14 0.91 6.82 -5.47
CA PHE A 14 -0.27 7.53 -4.95
C PHE A 14 -1.44 6.57 -4.73
N PHE A 15 -1.78 5.75 -5.72
CA PHE A 15 -2.87 4.78 -5.60
C PHE A 15 -2.57 3.71 -4.54
N GLU A 16 -1.31 3.29 -4.42
CA GLU A 16 -0.89 2.27 -3.46
C GLU A 16 -0.98 2.77 -2.00
N ILE A 17 -0.53 4.00 -1.74
CA ILE A 17 -0.64 4.66 -0.43
C ILE A 17 -2.10 5.01 -0.12
N PHE A 18 -2.85 5.51 -1.10
CA PHE A 18 -4.27 5.81 -0.94
C PHE A 18 -5.07 4.56 -0.57
N ALA A 19 -4.80 3.43 -1.23
CA ALA A 19 -5.41 2.14 -0.90
C ALA A 19 -4.97 1.63 0.47
N ALA A 20 -3.71 1.84 0.86
CA ALA A 20 -3.25 1.52 2.21
C ALA A 20 -4.08 2.29 3.24
N VAL A 21 -4.17 3.62 3.14
CA VAL A 21 -4.87 4.45 4.12
C VAL A 21 -6.39 4.20 4.15
N MET A 22 -7.03 4.02 2.99
CA MET A 22 -8.49 3.87 2.91
C MET A 22 -9.00 2.48 3.26
N VAL A 23 -8.37 1.43 2.75
CA VAL A 23 -8.90 0.06 2.85
C VAL A 23 -8.21 -0.71 3.96
N ARG A 24 -6.96 -0.34 4.30
CA ARG A 24 -6.04 -1.11 5.18
C ARG A 24 -5.81 -2.56 4.72
N ASP A 25 -6.36 -2.98 3.58
CA ASP A 25 -6.32 -4.35 3.05
C ASP A 25 -5.99 -4.35 1.55
N ASN A 26 -4.88 -3.69 1.19
CA ASN A 26 -4.35 -3.72 -0.17
C ASN A 26 -3.43 -4.94 -0.35
N LEU A 27 -3.23 -5.36 -1.60
CA LEU A 27 -2.46 -6.56 -1.97
C LEU A 27 -1.02 -6.49 -1.42
N THR A 28 -0.43 -5.29 -1.36
CA THR A 28 0.88 -5.03 -0.78
C THR A 28 0.95 -5.28 0.72
N LEU A 29 -0.01 -4.78 1.52
CA LEU A 29 -0.08 -5.05 2.96
C LEU A 29 -0.39 -6.52 3.24
N ASN A 30 -1.19 -7.17 2.40
CA ASN A 30 -1.53 -8.57 2.54
C ASN A 30 -0.31 -9.48 2.28
N VAL A 31 0.43 -9.23 1.20
CA VAL A 31 1.72 -9.90 0.91
C VAL A 31 2.76 -9.60 1.99
N LEU A 32 2.86 -8.33 2.44
CA LEU A 32 3.73 -7.94 3.54
C LEU A 32 3.41 -8.74 4.80
N MET A 33 2.14 -8.86 5.17
CA MET A 33 1.73 -9.64 6.34
C MET A 33 1.97 -11.15 6.20
N LEU A 34 1.95 -11.68 4.98
CA LEU A 34 2.24 -13.08 4.69
C LEU A 34 3.75 -13.37 4.83
N VAL A 35 4.60 -12.46 4.36
CA VAL A 35 6.07 -12.59 4.41
C VAL A 35 6.62 -12.21 5.77
N TRP A 36 6.19 -11.06 6.29
CA TRP A 36 6.59 -10.52 7.58
C TRP A 36 5.42 -9.82 8.28
N PRO A 37 4.73 -10.50 9.19
CA PRO A 37 3.64 -9.88 9.94
C PRO A 37 4.20 -8.81 10.89
N LEU A 38 4.09 -7.53 10.49
CA LEU A 38 4.44 -6.39 11.34
C LEU A 38 3.34 -6.13 12.36
N GLN A 39 3.73 -6.04 13.63
CA GLN A 39 2.81 -5.73 14.73
C GLN A 39 2.11 -4.37 14.53
N ALA A 40 2.85 -3.35 14.06
CA ALA A 40 2.30 -2.02 13.76
C ALA A 40 1.20 -2.05 12.68
N VAL A 41 1.31 -2.94 11.68
CA VAL A 41 0.29 -3.11 10.64
C VAL A 41 -0.94 -3.80 11.21
N LYS A 42 -0.75 -4.83 12.05
CA LYS A 42 -1.84 -5.52 12.75
C LYS A 42 -2.61 -4.60 13.68
N ASP A 43 -1.90 -3.78 14.47
CA ASP A 43 -2.52 -2.82 15.39
C ASP A 43 -3.27 -1.74 14.62
N TRP A 44 -2.75 -1.30 13.48
CA TRP A 44 -3.42 -0.34 12.60
C TRP A 44 -4.60 -0.93 11.82
N GLN A 45 -4.56 -2.20 11.40
CA GLN A 45 -5.71 -2.89 10.79
C GLN A 45 -6.80 -3.24 11.82
N GLY A 46 -6.40 -3.69 13.01
CA GLY A 46 -7.28 -4.14 14.09
C GLY A 46 -7.80 -3.05 15.00
N ALA A 47 -7.47 -1.78 14.77
CA ALA A 47 -7.98 -0.63 15.52
C ALA A 47 -9.48 -0.31 15.23
N LEU A 48 -10.34 -1.33 15.26
CA LEU A 48 -11.80 -1.22 15.30
C LEU A 48 -12.30 -1.61 16.70
#